data_AF-A0A931ZTM8-F1
#
_entry.id   AF-A0A931ZTM8-F1
#
_cell.length_a   1.000
_cell.length_b   1.000
_cell.length_c   1.000
_cell.angle_alpha   90.00
_cell.angle_beta   90.00
_cell.angle_gamma   90.00
#
_symmetry.space_group_name_H-M   'P 1'
#
loop_
_entity.id
_entity.type
_entity.pdbx_description
1 polymer ?
#
loop_
_entity_poly.entity_id
_entity_poly.type
_entity_poly.pdbx_seq_one_letter_code
_entity_poly.pdbx_strand_id
1 'polypeptide(L)'
;RVGASGEPVLLLDQDRGRWDQLLIRRGLAALERAEGAGGALGPYALQAAIAACHARARTPAETDWVRIAALYDALVQLAPSPVVELNRAVALAMAFGPATGLEIVDTLTSEPSLEGYHLLPSVRGDLLYKLGRFDEARAEFEHAAALTRNERERTLLLQRVAACTRGSRPTVSGEGL
;
A
#
# COMPACT_ATOMS: atom_id res chain seq x y z
N ARG A 1 5.66 -11.82 -3.72
CA ARG A 1 6.09 -12.81 -4.74
C ARG A 1 7.26 -12.24 -5.51
N VAL A 2 8.10 -13.07 -6.15
CA VAL A 2 9.22 -12.59 -6.97
C VAL A 2 8.95 -12.84 -8.46
N GLY A 3 9.35 -11.90 -9.30
CA GLY A 3 9.27 -12.04 -10.75
C GLY A 3 10.44 -12.83 -11.32
N ALA A 4 10.54 -12.91 -12.65
CA ALA A 4 11.47 -13.80 -13.35
C ALA A 4 12.94 -13.46 -13.07
N SER A 5 13.25 -12.20 -12.75
CA SER A 5 14.58 -11.73 -12.36
C SER A 5 14.77 -11.60 -10.84
N GLY A 6 13.84 -12.14 -10.03
CA GLY A 6 13.92 -12.13 -8.57
C GLY A 6 13.43 -10.84 -7.89
N GLU A 7 12.94 -9.87 -8.66
CA GLU A 7 12.40 -8.61 -8.18
C GLU A 7 11.08 -8.81 -7.41
N PRO A 8 10.80 -8.02 -6.36
CA PRO A 8 9.51 -8.04 -5.69
C PRO A 8 8.38 -7.63 -6.65
N VAL A 9 7.31 -8.43 -6.71
CA VAL A 9 6.07 -8.06 -7.40
C VAL A 9 5.10 -7.47 -6.38
N LEU A 10 4.72 -6.21 -6.59
CA LEU A 10 3.78 -5.48 -5.74
C LEU A 10 2.43 -6.19 -5.69
N LEU A 11 1.70 -6.05 -4.58
CA LEU A 11 0.45 -6.79 -4.36
C LEU A 11 -0.58 -6.56 -5.47
N LEU A 12 -0.64 -5.35 -6.03
CA LEU A 12 -1.56 -4.99 -7.11
C LEU A 12 -1.11 -5.50 -8.49
N ASP A 13 0.16 -5.82 -8.65
CA ASP A 13 0.71 -6.31 -9.91
C ASP A 13 0.83 -7.85 -9.93
N GLN A 14 0.46 -8.51 -8.83
CA GLN A 14 0.48 -9.96 -8.76
C GLN A 14 -0.68 -10.57 -9.53
N ASP A 15 -0.37 -11.56 -10.38
CA ASP A 15 -1.36 -12.46 -10.95
C ASP A 15 -2.01 -13.30 -9.85
N ARG A 16 -3.26 -12.95 -9.51
CA ARG A 16 -4.07 -13.62 -8.48
C ARG A 16 -4.54 -15.01 -8.90
N GLY A 17 -4.55 -15.32 -10.20
CA GLY A 17 -4.81 -16.67 -10.70
C GLY A 17 -3.75 -17.67 -10.24
N ARG A 18 -2.54 -17.21 -9.92
CA ARG A 18 -1.43 -18.02 -9.39
C ARG A 18 -1.46 -18.16 -7.86
N TRP A 19 -2.46 -17.61 -7.18
CA TRP A 19 -2.60 -17.74 -5.74
C TRP A 19 -3.10 -19.14 -5.38
N ASP A 20 -2.62 -19.67 -4.24
CA ASP A 20 -2.99 -20.99 -3.79
C ASP A 20 -4.46 -20.99 -3.33
N GLN A 21 -5.33 -21.50 -4.20
CA GLN A 21 -6.77 -21.51 -3.98
C GLN A 21 -7.17 -22.42 -2.81
N LEU A 22 -6.38 -23.46 -2.49
CA LEU A 22 -6.64 -24.31 -1.35
C LEU A 22 -6.35 -23.57 -0.05
N LEU A 23 -5.23 -22.86 0.04
CA LEU A 23 -4.89 -22.03 1.20
C LEU A 23 -5.88 -20.87 1.39
N ILE A 24 -6.31 -20.22 0.29
CA ILE A 24 -7.35 -19.18 0.35
C ILE A 24 -8.64 -19.74 0.96
N ARG A 25 -9.17 -20.85 0.43
CA ARG A 25 -10.40 -21.47 0.95
C ARG A 25 -10.27 -21.85 2.42
N ARG A 26 -9.13 -22.41 2.83
CA ARG A 26 -8.86 -22.77 4.23
C ARG A 26 -8.82 -21.55 5.15
N GLY A 27 -8.16 -20.46 4.71
CA GLY A 27 -8.09 -19.21 5.46
C GLY A 27 -9.47 -18.57 5.63
N LEU A 28 -10.27 -18.52 4.56
CA LEU A 28 -11.64 -17.99 4.62
C LEU A 28 -12.53 -18.80 5.56
N ALA A 29 -12.46 -20.13 5.50
CA ALA A 29 -13.23 -20.99 6.41
C ALA A 29 -12.77 -20.86 7.87
N ALA A 30 -11.48 -20.61 8.12
CA ALA A 30 -10.97 -20.36 9.46
C ALA A 30 -11.47 -19.01 10.03
N LEU A 31 -11.48 -17.97 9.19
CA LEU A 31 -12.04 -16.67 9.55
C LEU A 31 -13.54 -16.79 9.90
N GLU A 32 -14.32 -17.46 9.07
CA GLU A 32 -15.76 -17.67 9.31
C GLU A 32 -16.03 -18.40 10.63
N ARG A 33 -15.22 -19.42 10.96
CA ARG A 33 -15.32 -20.11 12.28
C ARG A 33 -14.97 -19.18 13.44
N ALA A 34 -13.95 -18.33 13.30
CA ALA A 34 -13.56 -17.38 14.34
C ALA A 34 -14.65 -16.32 14.56
N GLU A 35 -15.27 -15.83 13.48
CA GLU A 35 -16.40 -14.90 13.53
C GLU A 35 -17.61 -15.55 14.22
N GLY A 36 -17.98 -16.77 13.83
CA GLY A 36 -19.09 -17.52 14.43
C GLY A 36 -18.90 -17.87 15.91
N ALA A 37 -17.66 -17.95 16.38
CA ALA A 37 -17.33 -18.17 17.79
C ALA A 37 -17.29 -16.88 18.62
N GLY A 38 -17.67 -15.73 18.04
CA GLY A 38 -17.65 -14.42 18.72
C GLY A 38 -16.30 -13.71 18.71
N GLY A 39 -15.30 -14.24 17.99
CA GLY A 39 -13.95 -13.66 17.88
C GLY A 39 -13.80 -12.56 16.81
N ALA A 40 -14.89 -12.12 16.18
CA ALA A 40 -14.88 -11.23 15.01
C ALA A 40 -14.17 -9.88 15.24
N LEU A 41 -14.09 -9.42 16.49
CA LEU A 41 -13.56 -8.10 16.85
C LEU A 41 -12.15 -8.14 17.45
N GLY A 42 -11.45 -9.27 17.42
CA GLY A 42 -10.04 -9.33 17.84
C GLY A 42 -9.09 -8.72 16.79
N PRO A 43 -7.89 -8.24 17.18
CA PRO A 43 -6.95 -7.61 16.24
C PRO A 43 -6.54 -8.57 15.11
N TYR A 44 -6.36 -9.86 15.42
CA TYR A 44 -6.05 -10.88 14.42
C TYR A 44 -7.23 -11.20 13.49
N ALA A 45 -8.47 -11.10 14.00
CA ALA A 45 -9.66 -11.30 13.17
C ALA A 45 -9.83 -10.15 12.17
N LEU A 46 -9.59 -8.90 12.60
CA LEU A 46 -9.60 -7.74 11.71
C LEU A 46 -8.49 -7.82 10.65
N GLN A 47 -7.27 -8.18 11.04
CA GLN A 47 -6.17 -8.41 10.09
C GLN A 47 -6.49 -9.54 9.10
N ALA A 48 -7.09 -10.64 9.57
CA ALA A 48 -7.53 -11.73 8.71
C ALA A 48 -8.67 -11.29 7.77
N ALA A 49 -9.59 -10.45 8.22
CA ALA A 49 -10.65 -9.89 7.39
C ALA A 49 -10.10 -8.96 6.29
N ILE A 50 -9.07 -8.16 6.59
CA ILE A 50 -8.36 -7.34 5.60
C ILE A 50 -7.72 -8.25 4.54
N ALA A 51 -6.98 -9.27 4.96
CA ALA A 51 -6.37 -10.24 4.05
C ALA A 51 -7.43 -10.98 3.21
N ALA A 52 -8.58 -11.32 3.81
CA ALA A 52 -9.70 -11.96 3.13
C ALA A 52 -10.31 -11.06 2.02
N CYS A 53 -10.33 -9.74 2.20
CA CYS A 53 -10.79 -8.82 1.16
C CYS A 53 -9.91 -8.92 -0.10
N HIS A 54 -8.59 -8.96 0.08
CA HIS A 54 -7.66 -9.21 -1.03
C HIS A 54 -7.84 -10.59 -1.65
N ALA A 55 -7.97 -11.63 -0.82
CA ALA A 55 -8.07 -13.02 -1.26
C ALA A 55 -9.37 -13.32 -2.05
N ARG A 56 -10.47 -12.61 -1.75
CA ARG A 56 -11.76 -12.77 -2.43
C ARG A 56 -11.80 -12.09 -3.80
N ALA A 57 -11.05 -11.01 -3.98
CA ALA A 57 -11.06 -10.25 -5.22
C ALA A 57 -10.21 -10.94 -6.30
N ARG A 58 -10.82 -11.26 -7.45
CA ARG A 58 -10.16 -12.03 -8.54
C ARG A 58 -9.16 -11.17 -9.29
N THR A 59 -9.39 -9.87 -9.33
CA THR A 59 -8.47 -8.88 -9.89
C THR A 59 -8.14 -7.80 -8.86
N PRO A 60 -7.04 -7.06 -9.04
CA PRO A 60 -6.74 -5.91 -8.20
C PRO A 60 -7.86 -4.88 -8.14
N ALA A 61 -8.52 -4.61 -9.27
CA ALA A 61 -9.61 -3.65 -9.38
C ALA A 61 -10.89 -4.08 -8.62
N GLU A 62 -11.11 -5.39 -8.43
CA GLU A 62 -12.23 -5.92 -7.65
C GLU A 62 -12.00 -5.85 -6.13
N THR A 63 -10.83 -5.36 -5.66
CA THR A 63 -10.54 -5.28 -4.23
C THR A 63 -11.48 -4.28 -3.55
N ASP A 64 -12.21 -4.73 -2.53
CA ASP A 64 -13.11 -3.89 -1.74
C ASP A 64 -12.32 -2.99 -0.78
N TRP A 65 -11.80 -1.89 -1.31
CA TRP A 65 -11.00 -0.92 -0.56
C TRP A 65 -11.81 -0.17 0.49
N VAL A 66 -13.11 0.06 0.25
CA VAL A 66 -14.01 0.69 1.23
C VAL A 66 -14.13 -0.17 2.48
N ARG A 67 -14.30 -1.49 2.31
CA ARG A 67 -14.31 -2.43 3.44
C ARG A 67 -12.94 -2.51 4.12
N ILE A 68 -11.84 -2.53 3.37
CA ILE A 68 -10.49 -2.55 3.95
C ILE A 68 -10.26 -1.29 4.80
N ALA A 69 -10.67 -0.12 4.33
CA ALA A 69 -10.57 1.13 5.10
C ALA A 69 -11.36 1.04 6.41
N ALA A 70 -12.62 0.58 6.37
CA ALA A 70 -13.43 0.40 7.58
C ALA A 70 -12.83 -0.62 8.57
N LEU A 71 -12.19 -1.68 8.08
CA LEU A 71 -11.49 -2.65 8.93
C LEU A 71 -10.25 -2.04 9.58
N TYR A 72 -9.52 -1.19 8.87
CA TYR A 72 -8.40 -0.43 9.44
C TYR A 72 -8.88 0.62 10.45
N ASP A 73 -10.00 1.31 10.19
CA ASP A 73 -10.63 2.21 11.18
C ASP A 73 -10.89 1.47 12.50
N ALA A 74 -11.50 0.28 12.43
CA ALA A 74 -11.74 -0.55 13.61
C ALA A 74 -10.43 -1.01 14.28
N LEU A 75 -9.42 -1.40 13.48
CA LEU A 75 -8.15 -1.89 14.00
C LEU A 75 -7.35 -0.79 14.71
N VAL A 76 -7.36 0.45 14.22
CA VAL A 76 -6.70 1.59 14.87
C VAL A 76 -7.32 1.87 16.25
N GLN A 77 -8.65 1.75 16.38
CA GLN A 77 -9.31 1.94 17.68
C GLN A 77 -8.95 0.85 18.69
N LEU A 78 -8.76 -0.39 18.22
CA LEU A 78 -8.51 -1.55 19.08
C LEU A 78 -7.03 -1.72 19.43
N ALA A 79 -6.14 -1.48 18.48
CA ALA A 79 -4.71 -1.72 18.58
C ALA A 79 -3.93 -0.58 17.89
N PRO A 80 -3.92 0.63 18.49
CA PRO A 80 -3.32 1.81 17.88
C PRO A 80 -1.82 1.62 17.69
N SER A 81 -1.35 1.92 16.49
CA SER A 81 0.08 1.90 16.14
C SER A 81 0.30 2.78 14.91
N PRO A 82 1.42 3.53 14.82
CA PRO A 82 1.74 4.33 13.64
C PRO A 82 1.82 3.51 12.35
N VAL A 83 2.22 2.24 12.42
CA VAL A 83 2.23 1.34 11.26
C VAL A 83 0.80 0.97 10.81
N VAL A 84 -0.12 0.80 11.76
CA VAL A 84 -1.54 0.54 11.44
C VAL A 84 -2.16 1.81 10.84
N GLU A 85 -1.86 2.99 11.37
CA GLU A 85 -2.33 4.27 10.82
C GLU A 85 -1.79 4.51 9.40
N LEU A 86 -0.52 4.19 9.14
CA LEU A 86 0.04 4.28 7.78
C LEU A 86 -0.70 3.35 6.81
N ASN A 87 -0.97 2.10 7.21
CA ASN A 87 -1.73 1.17 6.38
C ASN A 87 -3.18 1.63 6.15
N ARG A 88 -3.80 2.23 7.17
CA ARG A 88 -5.12 2.87 7.08
C ARG A 88 -5.12 3.99 6.04
N ALA A 89 -4.09 4.85 6.06
CA ALA A 89 -3.94 5.92 5.08
C ALA A 89 -3.86 5.39 3.63
N VAL A 90 -3.14 4.28 3.41
CA VAL A 90 -3.10 3.60 2.10
C VAL A 90 -4.50 3.08 1.71
N ALA A 91 -5.22 2.43 2.63
CA ALA A 91 -6.56 1.93 2.35
C ALA A 91 -7.53 3.05 1.97
N LEU A 92 -7.49 4.18 2.69
CA LEU A 92 -8.29 5.36 2.40
C LEU A 92 -7.89 6.00 1.07
N ALA A 93 -6.60 6.07 0.75
CA ALA A 93 -6.13 6.55 -0.55
C ALA A 93 -6.70 5.71 -1.71
N MET A 94 -6.75 4.40 -1.54
CA MET A 94 -7.27 3.48 -2.55
C MET A 94 -8.79 3.54 -2.67
N ALA A 95 -9.51 3.80 -1.58
CA ALA A 95 -10.97 3.89 -1.56
C ALA A 95 -11.49 5.26 -2.05
N PHE A 96 -10.84 6.35 -1.62
CA PHE A 96 -11.37 7.71 -1.74
C PHE A 96 -10.44 8.68 -2.47
N GLY A 97 -9.28 8.21 -2.92
CA GLY A 97 -8.34 8.96 -3.74
C GLY A 97 -7.07 9.38 -2.98
N PRO A 98 -5.96 9.61 -3.70
CA PRO A 98 -4.63 9.77 -3.10
C PRO A 98 -4.50 10.97 -2.16
N ALA A 99 -5.30 12.03 -2.34
CA ALA A 99 -5.30 13.19 -1.44
C ALA A 99 -5.72 12.81 -0.01
N THR A 100 -6.77 11.99 0.15
CA THR A 100 -7.28 11.57 1.46
C THR A 100 -6.25 10.81 2.26
N GLY A 101 -5.51 9.89 1.62
CA GLY A 101 -4.43 9.19 2.32
C GLY A 101 -3.25 10.11 2.63
N LEU A 102 -2.93 11.05 1.73
CA LEU A 102 -1.78 11.93 1.91
C LEU A 102 -1.94 12.83 3.14
N GLU A 103 -3.15 13.34 3.40
CA GLU A 103 -3.44 14.13 4.60
C GLU A 103 -3.05 13.39 5.89
N ILE A 104 -3.34 12.09 5.97
CA ILE A 104 -3.01 11.26 7.13
C ILE A 104 -1.51 10.97 7.16
N VAL A 105 -0.91 10.61 6.02
CA VAL A 105 0.53 10.34 5.91
C VAL A 105 1.35 11.55 6.33
N ASP A 106 0.94 12.76 5.97
CA ASP A 106 1.59 14.01 6.36
C ASP A 106 1.58 14.21 7.89
N THR A 107 0.57 13.73 8.62
CA THR A 107 0.59 13.77 10.09
C THR A 107 1.59 12.77 10.71
N LEU A 108 1.91 11.70 9.98
CA LEU A 108 2.83 10.66 10.44
C LEU A 108 4.30 11.04 10.20
N THR A 109 4.60 12.05 9.39
CA THR A 109 5.99 12.45 9.12
C THR A 109 6.71 13.00 10.35
N SER A 110 5.98 13.45 11.36
CA SER A 110 6.53 13.90 12.65
C SER A 110 6.61 12.80 13.71
N GLU A 111 6.19 11.56 13.40
CA GLU A 111 6.16 10.45 14.36
C GLU A 111 7.57 9.85 14.55
N PRO A 112 8.20 9.98 15.73
CA PRO A 112 9.59 9.55 15.94
C PRO A 112 9.79 8.04 15.74
N SER A 113 8.78 7.22 16.06
CA SER A 113 8.87 5.77 15.87
C SER A 113 8.92 5.33 14.41
N LEU A 114 8.64 6.23 13.45
CA LEU A 114 8.70 5.96 12.02
C LEU A 114 9.91 6.60 11.31
N GLU A 115 10.80 7.30 12.02
CA GLU A 115 11.93 8.03 11.40
C GLU A 115 12.83 7.13 10.54
N GLY A 116 13.10 5.90 11.00
CA GLY A 116 13.89 4.90 10.26
C GLY A 116 13.07 3.99 9.34
N TYR A 117 11.76 4.23 9.21
CA TYR A 117 10.84 3.31 8.55
C TYR A 117 10.63 3.72 7.08
N HIS A 118 11.46 3.15 6.18
CA HIS A 118 11.47 3.48 4.75
C HIS A 118 10.10 3.42 4.04
N LEU A 119 9.13 2.65 4.57
CA LEU A 119 7.79 2.56 3.98
C LEU A 119 6.97 3.84 4.15
N LEU A 120 7.22 4.65 5.19
CA LEU A 120 6.55 5.94 5.34
C LEU A 120 6.85 6.90 4.18
N PRO A 121 8.12 7.27 3.89
CA PRO A 121 8.43 8.10 2.72
C PRO A 121 8.08 7.39 1.40
N SER A 122 8.19 6.06 1.31
CA SER A 122 7.75 5.34 0.11
C SER A 122 6.26 5.50 -0.19
N VAL A 123 5.40 5.40 0.84
CA VAL A 123 3.94 5.59 0.68
C VAL A 123 3.63 7.04 0.33
N ARG A 124 4.24 8.00 1.06
CA ARG A 124 4.08 9.43 0.79
C ARG A 124 4.43 9.77 -0.65
N GLY A 125 5.58 9.28 -1.13
CA GLY A 125 6.02 9.47 -2.51
C GLY A 125 5.04 8.91 -3.55
N ASP A 126 4.42 7.75 -3.30
CA ASP A 126 3.44 7.17 -4.24
C ASP A 126 2.16 8.00 -4.33
N LEU A 127 1.66 8.51 -3.21
CA LEU A 127 0.49 9.38 -3.18
C LEU A 127 0.77 10.71 -3.88
N LEU A 128 1.92 11.34 -3.60
CA LEU A 128 2.36 12.56 -4.27
C LEU A 128 2.51 12.36 -5.79
N TYR A 129 3.09 11.24 -6.21
CA TYR A 129 3.21 10.90 -7.63
C TYR A 129 1.85 10.79 -8.31
N LYS A 130 0.89 10.11 -7.68
CA LYS A 130 -0.49 9.99 -8.19
C LYS A 130 -1.22 11.33 -8.28
N LEU A 131 -0.82 12.30 -7.47
CA LEU A 131 -1.33 13.67 -7.49
C LEU A 131 -0.57 14.58 -8.48
N GLY A 132 0.43 14.07 -9.20
CA GLY A 132 1.25 14.86 -10.12
C GLY A 132 2.30 15.75 -9.45
N ARG A 133 2.50 15.61 -8.13
CA ARG A 133 3.50 16.37 -7.34
C ARG A 133 4.87 15.71 -7.45
N PHE A 134 5.40 15.65 -8.67
CA PHE A 134 6.56 14.81 -9.01
C PHE A 134 7.86 15.18 -8.30
N ASP A 135 8.13 16.47 -8.07
CA ASP A 135 9.36 16.89 -7.39
C ASP A 135 9.37 16.45 -5.91
N GLU A 136 8.23 16.58 -5.23
CA GLU A 136 8.06 16.11 -3.86
C GLU A 136 8.08 14.58 -3.79
N ALA A 137 7.39 13.91 -4.72
CA ALA A 137 7.42 12.46 -4.82
C ALA A 137 8.84 11.92 -5.01
N ARG A 138 9.64 12.58 -5.85
CA ARG A 138 11.04 12.23 -6.09
C ARG A 138 11.85 12.27 -4.80
N ALA A 139 11.76 13.36 -4.04
CA ALA A 139 12.48 13.54 -2.78
C ALA A 139 12.13 12.43 -1.77
N GLU A 140 10.85 12.07 -1.68
CA GLU A 140 10.39 10.98 -0.81
C GLU A 140 10.92 9.60 -1.25
N PHE A 141 10.95 9.30 -2.55
CA PHE A 141 11.53 8.06 -3.04
C PHE A 141 13.05 7.98 -2.82
N GLU A 142 13.77 9.11 -2.97
CA GLU A 142 15.20 9.20 -2.66
C GLU A 142 15.44 8.95 -1.16
N HIS A 143 14.62 9.54 -0.30
CA HIS A 143 14.69 9.33 1.15
C HIS A 143 14.42 7.86 1.52
N ALA A 144 13.35 7.26 0.99
CA ALA A 144 13.04 5.85 1.20
C ALA A 144 14.19 4.94 0.75
N ALA A 145 14.83 5.24 -0.39
CA ALA A 145 15.95 4.47 -0.94
C ALA A 145 17.23 4.58 -0.07
N ALA A 146 17.39 5.66 0.69
CA ALA A 146 18.48 5.82 1.65
C ALA A 146 18.26 5.02 2.95
N LEU A 147 17.00 4.79 3.34
CA LEU A 147 16.64 4.10 4.59
C LEU A 147 16.61 2.57 4.46
N THR A 148 16.25 2.01 3.30
CA THR A 148 16.19 0.55 3.13
C THR A 148 17.59 -0.06 2.98
N ARG A 149 17.81 -1.22 3.63
CA ARG A 149 19.01 -2.06 3.46
C ARG A 149 18.80 -3.17 2.43
N ASN A 150 17.60 -3.29 1.87
CA ASN A 150 17.28 -4.29 0.86
C ASN A 150 17.56 -3.72 -0.53
N GLU A 151 18.59 -4.24 -1.19
CA GLU A 151 19.02 -3.74 -2.51
C GLU A 151 17.92 -3.81 -3.58
N ARG A 152 17.00 -4.77 -3.48
CA ARG A 152 15.88 -4.89 -4.43
C ARG A 152 14.83 -3.81 -4.22
N GLU A 153 14.49 -3.52 -2.97
CA GLU A 153 13.60 -2.39 -2.63
C GLU A 153 14.24 -1.07 -3.03
N ARG A 154 15.54 -0.91 -2.75
CA ARG A 154 16.32 0.26 -3.16
C ARG A 154 16.27 0.48 -4.67
N THR A 155 16.49 -0.58 -5.44
CA THR A 155 16.41 -0.54 -6.91
C THR A 155 15.02 -0.10 -7.37
N LEU A 156 13.95 -0.66 -6.80
CA LEU A 156 12.57 -0.28 -7.13
C LEU A 156 12.31 1.20 -6.82
N LEU A 157 12.76 1.70 -5.67
CA LEU A 157 12.61 3.09 -5.28
C LEU A 157 13.38 4.03 -6.22
N LEU A 158 14.60 3.68 -6.62
CA LEU A 158 15.37 4.46 -7.61
C LEU A 158 14.71 4.47 -9.00
N GLN A 159 14.02 3.40 -9.39
CA GLN A 159 13.19 3.42 -10.61
C GLN A 159 12.02 4.39 -10.50
N ARG A 160 11.42 4.52 -9.31
CA ARG A 160 10.36 5.50 -9.01
C ARG A 160 10.88 6.94 -9.06
N VAL A 161 12.09 7.20 -8.54
CA VAL A 161 12.80 8.49 -8.70
C VAL A 161 12.91 8.86 -10.18
N ALA A 162 13.39 7.93 -11.02
CA ALA A 162 13.52 8.17 -12.46
C ALA A 162 12.15 8.39 -13.16
N ALA A 163 11.08 7.76 -12.67
CA ALA A 163 9.73 7.99 -13.19
C ALA A 163 9.23 9.40 -12.90
N CYS A 164 9.54 9.96 -11.73
CA CYS A 164 9.17 11.34 -11.38
C CYS A 164 9.79 12.35 -12.34
N THR A 165 11.06 12.16 -12.73
CA THR A 165 11.75 13.01 -13.71
C THR A 165 11.14 12.95 -15.11
N ARG A 166 10.52 11.83 -15.48
CA ARG A 166 9.79 11.70 -16.76
C ARG A 166 8.42 12.39 -16.69
N GLY A 167 7.72 12.25 -15.55
CA GLY A 167 6.43 12.89 -15.33
C GLY A 167 6.49 14.42 -15.25
N SER A 168 7.62 14.98 -14.77
CA SER A 168 7.83 16.42 -14.68
C SER A 168 8.25 17.10 -15.99
N ARG A 169 8.58 16.33 -17.05
CA ARG A 169 8.85 16.92 -18.37
C ARG A 169 7.54 17.42 -18.99
N PRO A 170 7.45 18.70 -19.42
CA PRO A 170 6.28 19.16 -20.16
C PRO A 170 6.15 18.33 -21.44
N THR A 171 4.94 17.82 -21.71
CA THR A 171 4.62 17.16 -22.98
C THR A 171 4.82 18.19 -24.08
N VAL A 172 5.96 18.15 -24.76
CA VAL A 172 6.19 18.97 -25.94
C VAL A 172 5.25 18.45 -27.01
N SER A 173 4.13 19.15 -27.18
CA SER A 173 3.21 18.95 -28.29
C SER A 173 3.89 19.50 -29.54
N GLY A 174 4.70 18.68 -30.21
CA GLY A 174 5.04 18.86 -31.62
C GLY A 174 3.99 18.11 -32.46
N GLU A 175 3.45 18.60 -33.56
CA GLU A 175 3.85 19.67 -34.47
C GLU A 175 2.60 20.21 -35.18
N GLY A 176 2.60 21.51 -35.47
CA GLY A 176 2.05 22.00 -36.72
C GLY A 176 3.19 22.08 -37.74
N LEU A 177 2.98 21.47 -38.89
CA LEU A 177 3.51 21.83 -40.21
C LEU A 177 2.47 21.38 -41.25
#